data_AF-A0A1J7HUP7-F1
#
_entry.id   AF-A0A1J7HUP7-F1
#
_cell.length_a   1.000
_cell.length_b   1.000
_cell.length_c   1.000
_cell.angle_alpha   90.00
_cell.angle_beta   90.00
_cell.angle_gamma   90.00
#
_symmetry.space_group_name_H-M   'P 1'
#
loop_
_entity.id
_entity.type
_entity.pdbx_description
1 polymer ?
#
loop_
_entity_poly.entity_id
_entity_poly.type
_entity_poly.pdbx_seq_one_letter_code
_entity_poly.pdbx_strand_id
1 'polypeptide(L)'
;MDHALPPSTIITISHEDFCLFHKMDRKLYWILVINLYRNPTESMQVLAMWLWLERLGYRHLVKKITSLPYTLINEVADETLSCLKYINATNFSYFSYSIPFTSEPCDISLLQSIVDKEISSQSLYDNKD
;
A
#
# COMPACT_ATOMS: atom_id res chain seq x y z
N MET A 1 -32.19 -36.70 -15.97
CA MET A 1 -32.23 -35.96 -14.69
C MET A 1 -31.42 -34.71 -14.91
N ASP A 2 -32.12 -33.62 -15.23
CA ASP A 2 -31.52 -32.33 -15.58
C ASP A 2 -31.10 -31.62 -14.29
N HIS A 3 -29.80 -31.55 -14.03
CA HIS A 3 -29.26 -30.77 -12.92
C HIS A 3 -29.32 -29.28 -13.29
N ALA A 4 -30.44 -28.64 -13.00
CA ALA A 4 -30.55 -27.18 -13.09
C ALA A 4 -29.52 -26.54 -12.13
N LEU A 5 -28.64 -25.69 -12.67
CA LEU A 5 -27.74 -24.85 -11.88
C LEU A 5 -28.57 -23.96 -10.95
N PRO A 6 -28.16 -23.72 -9.68
CA PRO A 6 -28.86 -22.78 -8.81
C PRO A 6 -28.90 -21.39 -9.47
N PRO A 7 -30.00 -20.63 -9.33
CA PRO A 7 -30.11 -19.30 -9.90
C PRO A 7 -28.99 -18.41 -9.32
N SER A 8 -28.24 -17.75 -10.19
CA SER A 8 -27.23 -16.79 -9.78
C SER A 8 -27.91 -15.64 -9.04
N THR A 9 -27.62 -15.50 -7.75
CA THR A 9 -28.14 -14.41 -6.93
C THR A 9 -27.59 -13.09 -7.44
N ILE A 10 -28.45 -12.24 -8.00
CA ILE A 10 -28.10 -10.86 -8.35
C ILE A 10 -28.05 -10.04 -7.07
N ILE A 11 -26.85 -9.63 -6.66
CA ILE A 11 -26.66 -8.72 -5.53
C ILE A 11 -26.77 -7.29 -6.06
N THR A 12 -27.85 -6.59 -5.74
CA THR A 12 -28.00 -5.15 -6.00
C THR A 12 -27.35 -4.36 -4.85
N ILE A 13 -26.24 -3.70 -5.13
CA ILE A 13 -25.51 -2.84 -4.18
C ILE A 13 -25.90 -1.38 -4.48
N SER A 14 -26.27 -0.60 -3.46
CA SER A 14 -26.56 0.82 -3.68
C SER A 14 -25.27 1.59 -3.97
N HIS A 15 -25.37 2.71 -4.69
CA HIS A 15 -24.20 3.58 -4.93
C HIS A 15 -23.59 4.08 -3.61
N GLU A 16 -24.42 4.30 -2.59
CA GLU A 16 -23.98 4.70 -1.25
C GLU A 16 -23.20 3.57 -0.57
N ASP A 17 -23.67 2.33 -0.62
CA ASP A 17 -22.98 1.16 -0.07
C ASP A 17 -21.64 0.90 -0.79
N PHE A 18 -21.63 1.04 -2.12
CA PHE A 18 -20.40 0.97 -2.91
C PHE A 18 -19.42 2.08 -2.51
N CYS A 19 -19.93 3.29 -2.27
CA CYS A 19 -19.12 4.40 -1.80
C CYS A 19 -18.58 4.18 -0.39
N LEU A 20 -19.29 3.49 0.51
CA LEU A 20 -18.83 3.25 1.87
C LEU A 20 -17.60 2.32 1.92
N PHE A 21 -17.51 1.35 1.01
CA PHE A 21 -16.45 0.35 1.01
C PHE A 21 -15.04 0.96 0.87
N HIS A 22 -14.89 2.01 0.06
CA HIS A 22 -13.60 2.68 -0.19
C HIS A 22 -13.45 4.05 0.48
N LYS A 23 -14.31 4.36 1.45
CA LYS A 23 -14.34 5.71 2.05
C LYS A 23 -13.00 6.10 2.68
N MET A 24 -12.34 5.17 3.34
CA MET A 24 -11.04 5.41 3.98
C MET A 24 -9.92 5.55 2.94
N ASP A 25 -9.87 4.68 1.94
CA ASP A 25 -8.88 4.70 0.86
C ASP A 25 -8.95 6.04 0.11
N ARG A 26 -10.16 6.48 -0.25
CA ARG A 26 -10.38 7.77 -0.93
C ARG A 26 -10.01 8.95 -0.04
N LYS A 27 -10.29 8.89 1.26
CA LYS A 27 -9.88 9.93 2.21
C LYS A 27 -8.35 10.02 2.28
N LEU A 28 -7.66 8.90 2.36
CA LEU A 28 -6.21 8.88 2.43
C LEU A 28 -5.56 9.38 1.12
N TYR A 29 -6.09 8.94 -0.02
CA TYR A 29 -5.66 9.48 -1.32
C TYR A 29 -5.85 10.99 -1.42
N TRP A 30 -7.01 11.49 -0.97
CA TRP A 30 -7.30 12.91 -0.94
C TRP A 30 -6.32 13.68 -0.04
N ILE A 31 -5.98 13.14 1.14
CA ILE A 31 -4.97 13.74 2.02
C ILE A 31 -3.61 13.84 1.32
N LEU A 32 -3.15 12.77 0.68
CA LEU A 32 -1.86 12.73 0.00
C LEU A 32 -1.78 13.76 -1.15
N VAL A 33 -2.81 13.81 -2.00
CA VAL A 33 -2.78 14.65 -3.20
C VAL A 33 -3.15 16.09 -2.90
N ILE A 34 -4.16 16.32 -2.07
CA ILE A 34 -4.77 17.65 -1.88
C ILE A 34 -4.19 18.38 -0.68
N ASN A 35 -4.04 17.72 0.48
CA ASN A 35 -3.50 18.39 1.68
C ASN A 35 -1.98 18.44 1.68
N LEU A 36 -1.34 17.37 1.21
CA LEU A 36 0.12 17.24 1.20
C LEU A 36 0.75 17.61 -0.14
N TYR A 37 -0.06 17.92 -1.15
CA TYR A 37 0.38 18.34 -2.49
C TYR A 37 1.35 17.36 -3.16
N ARG A 38 1.25 16.06 -2.82
CA ARG A 38 2.11 15.02 -3.40
C ARG A 38 1.69 14.73 -4.83
N ASN A 39 2.63 14.22 -5.63
CA ASN A 39 2.34 13.79 -6.99
C ASN A 39 1.21 12.73 -7.00
N PRO A 40 0.17 12.86 -7.85
CA PRO A 40 -0.96 11.93 -7.86
C PRO A 40 -0.59 10.48 -8.17
N THR A 41 0.40 10.26 -9.04
CA THR A 41 0.89 8.94 -9.42
C THR A 41 1.64 8.29 -8.27
N GLU A 42 2.57 9.02 -7.65
CA GLU A 42 3.31 8.53 -6.47
C GLU A 42 2.35 8.26 -5.29
N SER A 43 1.37 9.14 -5.08
CA SER A 43 0.35 8.95 -4.04
C SER A 43 -0.49 7.69 -4.25
N MET A 44 -0.78 7.36 -5.52
CA MET A 44 -1.48 6.12 -5.86
C MET A 44 -0.62 4.89 -5.56
N GLN A 45 0.69 4.95 -5.85
CA GLN A 45 1.62 3.87 -5.53
C GLN A 45 1.77 3.66 -4.02
N VAL A 46 1.88 4.75 -3.25
CA VAL A 46 1.92 4.71 -1.78
C VAL A 46 0.66 4.09 -1.20
N LEU A 47 -0.52 4.53 -1.64
CA LEU A 47 -1.79 3.94 -1.20
C LEU A 47 -1.89 2.46 -1.57
N ALA A 48 -1.49 2.10 -2.80
CA ALA A 48 -1.47 0.70 -3.24
C ALA A 48 -0.56 -0.17 -2.36
N MET A 49 0.61 0.34 -2.00
CA MET A 49 1.54 -0.35 -1.08
C MET A 49 0.90 -0.59 0.30
N TRP A 50 0.25 0.41 0.88
CA TRP A 50 -0.41 0.26 2.17
C TRP A 50 -1.60 -0.70 2.13
N LEU A 51 -2.40 -0.68 1.06
CA LEU A 51 -3.48 -1.66 0.86
C LEU A 51 -2.94 -3.08 0.67
N TRP A 52 -1.82 -3.24 -0.03
CA TRP A 52 -1.15 -4.52 -0.17
C TRP A 52 -0.64 -5.04 1.18
N LEU A 53 -0.08 -4.18 2.03
CA LEU A 53 0.28 -4.55 3.40
C LEU A 53 -0.94 -5.00 4.22
N GLU A 54 -2.10 -4.35 4.10
CA GLU A 54 -3.31 -4.83 4.78
C GLU A 54 -3.70 -6.25 4.34
N ARG A 55 -3.52 -6.58 3.04
CA ARG A 55 -3.75 -7.94 2.52
C ARG A 55 -2.77 -8.97 3.08
N LEU A 56 -1.53 -8.57 3.36
CA LEU A 56 -0.53 -9.41 4.04
C LEU A 56 -0.81 -9.62 5.54
N GLY A 57 -1.84 -8.97 6.08
CA GLY A 57 -2.28 -9.15 7.46
C GLY A 57 -1.94 -7.98 8.38
N TYR A 58 -1.38 -6.88 7.86
CA TYR A 58 -1.17 -5.63 8.60
C TYR A 58 -2.49 -4.86 8.73
N ARG A 59 -3.43 -5.42 9.50
CA ARG A 59 -4.81 -4.96 9.58
C ARG A 59 -4.91 -3.49 9.99
N HIS A 60 -5.82 -2.77 9.33
CA HIS A 60 -6.17 -1.39 9.64
C HIS A 60 -5.02 -0.38 9.45
N LEU A 61 -3.98 -0.71 8.69
CA LEU A 61 -2.88 0.20 8.38
C LEU A 61 -3.37 1.52 7.79
N VAL A 62 -4.27 1.47 6.80
CA VAL A 62 -4.83 2.68 6.16
C VAL A 62 -5.55 3.54 7.18
N LYS A 63 -6.30 2.91 8.10
CA LYS A 63 -7.00 3.61 9.19
C LYS A 63 -6.02 4.25 10.18
N LYS A 64 -4.96 3.55 10.57
CA LYS A 64 -3.92 4.06 11.48
C LYS A 64 -3.21 5.26 10.86
N ILE A 65 -2.75 5.15 9.62
CA ILE A 65 -2.07 6.24 8.91
C ILE A 65 -2.99 7.46 8.77
N THR A 66 -4.26 7.25 8.41
CA THR A 66 -5.24 8.35 8.28
C THR A 66 -5.53 9.07 9.61
N SER A 67 -5.18 8.47 10.76
CA SER A 67 -5.33 9.09 12.09
C SER A 67 -4.12 9.91 12.53
N LEU A 68 -3.02 9.86 11.80
CA LEU A 68 -1.80 10.61 12.11
C LEU A 68 -1.93 12.09 11.72
N PRO A 69 -1.14 12.99 12.34
CA PRO A 69 -0.91 14.33 11.83
C PRO A 69 -0.38 14.31 10.39
N TYR A 70 -0.76 15.31 9.59
CA TYR A 70 -0.34 15.41 8.19
C TYR A 70 1.17 15.35 7.97
N THR A 71 1.97 15.91 8.89
CA THR A 71 3.44 15.82 8.84
C THR A 71 3.92 14.37 8.87
N LEU A 72 3.40 13.57 9.79
CA LEU A 72 3.76 12.15 9.89
C LEU A 72 3.23 11.35 8.70
N ILE A 73 2.04 11.65 8.19
CA ILE A 73 1.54 11.01 6.96
C ILE A 73 2.50 11.27 5.80
N ASN A 74 3.04 12.48 5.70
CA ASN A 74 3.99 12.84 4.65
C ASN A 74 5.32 12.10 4.80
N GLU A 75 5.87 12.03 6.01
CA GLU A 75 7.11 11.30 6.30
C GLU A 75 6.97 9.80 5.99
N VAL A 76 5.86 9.17 6.42
CA VAL A 76 5.58 7.76 6.13
C VAL A 76 5.42 7.51 4.62
N ALA A 77 4.84 8.48 3.89
CA ALA A 77 4.73 8.40 2.44
C ALA A 77 6.10 8.51 1.74
N ASP A 78 7.03 9.33 2.24
CA ASP A 78 8.41 9.42 1.74
C ASP A 78 9.19 8.12 1.98
N GLU A 79 9.04 7.54 3.16
CA GLU A 79 9.60 6.24 3.51
C GLU A 79 9.06 5.14 2.58
N THR A 80 7.74 5.11 2.39
CA THR A 80 7.07 4.15 1.51
C THR A 80 7.56 4.25 0.06
N LEU A 81 7.75 5.46 -0.47
CA LEU A 81 8.30 5.64 -1.82
C LEU A 81 9.74 5.16 -1.93
N SER A 82 10.55 5.37 -0.89
CA SER A 82 11.92 4.86 -0.84
C SER A 82 11.94 3.33 -0.91
N CYS A 83 11.02 2.68 -0.21
CA CYS A 83 10.93 1.22 -0.24
C CYS A 83 10.38 0.70 -1.57
N LEU A 84 9.41 1.37 -2.17
CA LEU A 84 8.93 1.04 -3.52
C LEU A 84 10.05 1.16 -4.57
N LYS A 85 10.89 2.20 -4.47
CA LYS A 85 12.07 2.37 -5.33
C LYS A 85 13.06 1.23 -5.12
N TYR A 86 13.31 0.83 -3.88
CA TYR A 86 14.18 -0.32 -3.56
C TYR A 86 13.65 -1.62 -4.16
N ILE A 87 12.37 -1.94 -3.93
CA ILE A 87 11.71 -3.15 -4.47
C ILE A 87 11.72 -3.17 -6.01
N ASN A 88 11.59 -2.02 -6.66
CA ASN A 88 11.67 -1.93 -8.11
C ASN A 88 13.11 -2.00 -8.64
N ALA A 89 14.08 -1.39 -7.96
CA ALA A 89 15.48 -1.40 -8.35
C ALA A 89 16.09 -2.81 -8.27
N THR A 90 15.68 -3.63 -7.30
CA THR A 90 16.11 -5.03 -7.23
C THR A 90 15.60 -5.84 -8.43
N ASN A 91 14.42 -5.52 -8.99
CA ASN A 91 13.95 -6.15 -10.25
C ASN A 91 14.84 -5.82 -11.46
N PHE A 92 15.38 -4.60 -11.52
CA PHE A 92 16.30 -4.18 -12.59
C PHE A 92 17.73 -4.71 -12.39
N SER A 93 18.16 -4.92 -11.14
CA SER A 93 19.49 -5.45 -10.82
C SER A 93 19.72 -6.88 -11.33
N TYR A 94 18.67 -7.70 -11.48
CA TYR A 94 18.79 -9.01 -12.12
C TYR A 94 19.00 -8.93 -13.65
N PHE A 95 18.73 -7.77 -14.25
CA PHE A 95 18.84 -7.56 -15.71
C PHE A 95 20.09 -6.77 -16.12
N SER A 96 20.69 -5.97 -15.23
CA SER A 96 21.93 -5.24 -15.51
C SER A 96 23.06 -5.64 -14.55
N TYR A 97 24.00 -6.45 -15.05
CA TYR A 97 25.24 -6.85 -14.37
C TYR A 97 26.24 -5.69 -14.09
N SER A 98 25.82 -4.42 -14.14
CA SER A 98 26.73 -3.28 -14.26
C SER A 98 26.47 -2.10 -13.33
N ILE A 99 25.75 -2.27 -12.22
CA ILE A 99 25.73 -1.23 -11.18
C ILE A 99 25.95 -1.87 -9.80
N PRO A 100 27.11 -1.64 -9.14
CA PRO A 100 27.28 -1.98 -7.75
C PRO A 100 26.59 -0.91 -6.91
N PHE A 101 25.30 -1.10 -6.60
CA PHE A 101 24.66 -0.34 -5.52
C PHE A 101 24.77 -1.13 -4.23
N THR A 102 25.32 -0.49 -3.20
CA THR A 102 25.25 -0.99 -1.83
C THR A 102 23.77 -1.17 -1.48
N SER A 103 23.40 -2.41 -1.21
CA SER A 103 22.08 -2.83 -0.75
C SER A 103 21.84 -2.31 0.67
N GLU A 104 21.81 -0.99 0.86
CA GLU A 104 21.36 -0.45 2.13
C GLU A 104 19.85 -0.78 2.25
N PRO A 105 19.44 -1.46 3.32
CA PRO A 105 18.04 -1.73 3.57
C PRO A 105 17.28 -0.40 3.63
N CYS A 106 16.09 -0.33 3.00
CA CYS A 106 15.20 0.82 3.15
C CYS A 106 15.02 1.11 4.65
N ASP A 107 15.26 2.35 5.07
CA ASP A 107 14.92 2.77 6.42
C ASP A 107 13.40 2.69 6.56
N ILE A 108 12.92 1.75 7.38
CA ILE A 108 11.49 1.46 7.58
C ILE A 108 11.05 1.82 9.01
N SER A 109 11.80 2.68 9.69
CA SER A 109 11.63 2.94 11.11
C SER A 109 10.23 3.48 11.46
N LEU A 110 9.64 4.32 10.59
CA LEU A 110 8.30 4.86 10.85
C LEU A 110 7.22 3.85 10.51
N LEU A 111 7.32 3.15 9.38
CA LEU A 111 6.40 2.06 9.04
C LEU A 111 6.40 0.98 10.13
N GLN A 112 7.58 0.60 10.65
CA GLN A 112 7.72 -0.33 11.76
C GLN A 112 7.00 0.17 13.01
N SER A 113 7.10 1.47 13.32
CA SER A 113 6.43 2.04 14.51
C SER A 113 4.89 2.01 14.41
N ILE A 114 4.34 1.94 13.20
CA ILE A 114 2.90 1.99 12.95
C ILE A 114 2.28 0.59 12.91
N VAL A 115 3.09 -0.41 12.57
CA VAL A 115 2.66 -1.78 12.35
C VAL A 115 2.85 -2.60 13.63
N ASP A 116 1.81 -3.28 14.10
CA ASP A 116 1.86 -4.06 15.37
C ASP A 116 2.72 -5.34 15.27
N LYS A 117 3.28 -5.61 14.09
CA LYS A 117 4.05 -6.82 13.75
C LYS A 117 5.32 -6.39 13.04
N GLU A 118 6.46 -6.97 13.41
CA GLU A 118 7.76 -6.63 12.82
C GLU A 118 7.71 -6.84 11.29
N ILE A 119 7.98 -5.76 10.56
CA ILE A 119 8.23 -5.76 9.11
C ILE A 119 9.74 -5.71 8.89
N SER A 120 10.26 -6.51 7.96
CA SER A 120 11.65 -6.43 7.49
C SER A 120 11.67 -6.17 5.99
N SER A 121 12.69 -5.47 5.50
CA SER A 121 12.92 -5.26 4.06
C SER A 121 12.92 -6.58 3.28
N GLN A 122 13.46 -7.66 3.88
CA GLN A 122 13.46 -9.01 3.31
C GLN A 122 12.04 -9.59 3.16
N SER A 123 11.17 -9.37 4.16
CA SER A 123 9.79 -9.88 4.12
C SER A 123 8.93 -9.21 3.05
N LEU A 124 9.20 -7.94 2.72
CA LEU A 124 8.52 -7.24 1.63
C LEU A 124 8.89 -7.83 0.27
N TYR A 125 10.15 -8.24 0.11
CA TYR A 125 10.62 -8.90 -1.09
C TYR A 125 9.99 -10.29 -1.26
N ASP A 126 9.97 -11.09 -0.19
CA ASP A 126 9.50 -12.49 -0.24
C ASP A 126 8.00 -12.64 -0.52
N ASN A 127 7.19 -11.58 -0.34
CA ASN A 127 5.73 -11.62 -0.51
C ASN A 127 5.23 -10.92 -1.78
N LYS A 128 6.14 -10.55 -2.69
CA LYS A 128 5.87 -9.76 -3.90
C LYS A 128 4.90 -10.43 -4.89
N ASP A 129 4.80 -11.77 -4.90
CA ASP A 129 4.03 -12.55 -5.88
C ASP A 129 2.61 -12.93 -5.40
#